data_AF-A0A427KJT9-F1
#
_entry.id   AF-A0A427KJT9-F1
#
_cell.length_a   1.000
_cell.length_b   1.000
_cell.length_c   1.000
_cell.angle_alpha   90.00
_cell.angle_beta   90.00
_cell.angle_gamma   90.00
#
_symmetry.space_group_name_H-M   'P 1'
#
loop_
_entity.id
_entity.type
_entity.pdbx_description
1 polymer ?
#
loop_
_entity_poly.entity_id
_entity_poly.type
_entity_poly.pdbx_seq_one_letter_code
_entity_poly.pdbx_strand_id
1 'polypeptide(L)' 'MPKFVFFKSSADIVTAVSQSVYADQLSTSSEYEKIDFETEATDKQAAVLKLKAYLETNTNALKDFSGDITFSSVIESLLR' A
#
# COMPACT_ATOMS: atom_id res chain seq x y z
N MET A 1 -2.59 8.68 -19.68
CA MET A 1 -3.57 8.53 -18.59
C MET A 1 -3.03 9.27 -17.37
N PRO A 2 -3.87 9.88 -16.51
CA PRO A 2 -3.38 10.55 -15.31
C PRO A 2 -2.70 9.55 -14.37
N LYS A 3 -1.62 10.02 -13.74
CA LYS A 3 -0.87 9.28 -12.72
C LYS A 3 -1.38 9.65 -11.33
N PHE A 4 -1.77 8.65 -10.55
CA PHE A 4 -2.31 8.80 -9.20
C PHE A 4 -1.29 8.37 -8.15
N VAL A 5 -1.29 9.11 -7.06
CA VAL A 5 -0.52 8.90 -5.84
C VAL A 5 -1.49 8.79 -4.66
N PHE A 6 -1.06 8.10 -3.60
CA PHE A 6 -1.89 7.82 -2.44
C PHE A 6 -1.17 8.25 -1.16
N PHE A 7 -1.94 8.77 -0.22
CA PHE A 7 -1.44 9.18 1.08
C PHE A 7 -2.34 8.61 2.16
N LYS A 8 -1.75 8.14 3.27
CA LYS A 8 -2.46 7.65 4.44
C LYS A 8 -2.34 8.65 5.58
N SER A 9 -3.40 8.82 6.35
CA SER A 9 -3.37 9.39 7.69
C SER A 9 -3.73 8.29 8.71
N SER A 10 -3.84 8.65 9.98
CA SER A 10 -4.33 7.73 11.02
C SER A 10 -5.78 7.30 10.83
N ALA A 11 -6.58 8.03 10.04
CA ALA A 11 -8.02 7.82 9.91
C ALA A 11 -8.48 7.51 8.48
N ASP A 12 -7.70 7.85 7.44
CA ASP A 12 -8.16 7.74 6.05
C ASP A 12 -7.02 7.56 5.04
N ILE A 13 -7.37 7.15 3.82
CA ILE A 13 -6.49 7.10 2.65
C ILE A 13 -7.05 8.03 1.57
N VAL A 14 -6.27 9.02 1.19
CA VAL A 14 -6.61 9.98 0.13
C VAL A 14 -5.81 9.70 -1.15
N THR A 15 -6.44 9.98 -2.28
CA THR A 15 -5.85 9.82 -3.62
C THR A 15 -5.77 11.17 -4.31
N ALA A 16 -4.62 11.46 -4.90
CA ALA A 16 -4.38 12.68 -5.66
C ALA A 16 -3.66 12.36 -6.98
N VAL A 17 -3.64 13.32 -7.91
CA VAL A 17 -2.86 13.21 -9.15
C VAL A 17 -1.42 13.64 -8.85
N SER A 18 -0.43 12.87 -9.29
CA SER A 18 1.01 12.93 -8.91
C SER A 18 1.70 14.28 -9.10
N GLN A 19 1.09 15.22 -9.84
CA GLN A 19 1.64 16.55 -10.14
C GLN A 19 0.59 17.66 -9.93
N SER A 20 -0.40 17.39 -9.09
CA SER A 20 -1.41 18.38 -8.71
C SER A 20 -0.95 19.14 -7.48
N VAL A 21 -1.34 20.42 -7.39
CA VAL A 21 -1.12 21.25 -6.19
C VAL A 21 -1.63 20.55 -4.93
N TYR A 22 -2.72 19.79 -5.05
CA TYR A 22 -3.27 19.00 -3.95
C TYR A 22 -2.33 17.87 -3.49
N ALA A 23 -1.64 17.19 -4.41
CA ALA A 23 -0.64 16.18 -4.06
C ALA A 23 0.59 16.80 -3.38
N ASP A 24 1.01 18.00 -3.80
CA ASP A 24 2.12 18.73 -3.17
C ASP A 24 1.77 19.16 -1.75
N GLN A 25 0.53 19.62 -1.52
CA GLN A 25 0.01 19.94 -0.17
C GLN A 25 -0.02 18.71 0.74
N LEU A 26 -0.46 17.55 0.23
CA LEU A 26 -0.46 16.32 1.02
C LEU A 26 0.96 15.82 1.31
N SER A 27 1.89 15.98 0.37
CA SER A 27 3.30 15.57 0.54
C SER A 27 4.07 16.44 1.53
N THR A 28 3.61 17.67 1.77
CA THR A 28 4.22 18.62 2.71
C THR A 28 3.51 18.64 4.07
N SER A 29 2.32 18.03 4.17
CA SER A 29 1.59 17.90 5.43
C SER A 29 2.22 16.81 6.30
N SER A 30 2.40 17.09 7.59
CA SER A 30 2.85 16.11 8.57
C SER A 30 1.77 15.09 8.96
N GLU A 31 0.51 15.33 8.58
CA GLU A 31 -0.63 14.45 8.89
C GLU A 31 -0.75 13.27 7.92
N TYR A 32 -0.09 13.37 6.77
CA TYR A 32 -0.21 12.41 5.67
C TYR A 32 1.14 11.82 5.31
N GLU A 33 1.21 10.49 5.27
CA GLU A 33 2.35 9.75 4.79
C GLU A 33 2.07 9.22 3.38
N LYS A 34 2.98 9.46 2.44
CA LYS A 34 2.84 8.95 1.08
C LYS A 34 3.00 7.42 1.09
N ILE A 35 2.04 6.71 0.50
CA ILE A 35 2.16 5.28 0.28
C ILE A 35 3.13 5.06 -0.89
N ASP A 36 4.04 4.11 -0.75
CA ASP A 36 4.99 3.71 -1.80
C ASP A 36 4.29 2.89 -2.91
N PHE A 37 3.29 3.51 -3.53
CA PHE A 37 2.52 2.99 -4.64
C PHE A 37 2.01 4.13 -5.51
N GLU A 38 2.25 4.02 -6.81
CA GLU A 38 1.76 4.97 -7.81
C GLU A 38 1.20 4.20 -9.00
N THR A 39 0.16 4.72 -9.63
CA THR A 39 -0.46 4.03 -10.76
C THR A 39 -1.07 4.96 -11.79
N GLU A 40 -1.04 4.58 -13.05
CA GLU A 40 -1.81 5.26 -14.10
C GLU A 40 -3.21 4.64 -14.18
N ALA A 41 -4.24 5.48 -14.21
CA ALA A 41 -5.63 5.01 -14.31
C ALA A 41 -6.49 6.01 -15.10
N THR A 42 -7.66 5.57 -15.58
CA THR A 42 -8.62 6.43 -16.28
C THR A 42 -9.27 7.45 -15.35
N ASP A 43 -9.50 7.06 -14.10
CA ASP A 43 -10.22 7.82 -13.09
C ASP A 43 -9.78 7.39 -11.68
N LYS A 44 -10.25 8.13 -10.67
CA LYS A 44 -9.94 7.89 -9.26
C LYS A 44 -10.40 6.51 -8.79
N GLN A 45 -11.54 6.01 -9.26
CA GLN A 45 -12.10 4.73 -8.83
C GLN A 45 -11.23 3.58 -9.33
N ALA A 46 -10.81 3.62 -10.59
CA ALA A 46 -9.88 2.66 -11.17
C ALA A 46 -8.51 2.69 -10.45
N ALA A 47 -8.01 3.86 -10.06
CA ALA A 47 -6.79 3.98 -9.27
C ALA A 47 -6.92 3.31 -7.90
N VAL A 48 -8.03 3.54 -7.19
CA VAL A 48 -8.32 2.92 -5.89
C VAL A 48 -8.44 1.40 -5.99
N LEU A 49 -9.07 0.87 -7.05
CA LEU A 49 -9.13 -0.58 -7.28
C LEU A 49 -7.73 -1.20 -7.45
N LYS A 50 -6.83 -0.52 -8.17
CA LYS A 50 -5.44 -0.94 -8.31
C LYS A 50 -4.68 -0.91 -6.98
N LEU A 51 -4.88 0.14 -6.17
CA LEU A 51 -4.31 0.20 -4.82
C LEU A 51 -4.80 -0.98 -3.97
N LYS A 52 -6.11 -1.28 -4.00
CA LYS A 52 -6.68 -2.40 -3.24
C LYS A 52 -6.04 -3.73 -3.63
N ALA A 53 -5.90 -4.00 -4.93
CA ALA A 53 -5.26 -5.21 -5.42
C ALA A 53 -3.78 -5.32 -4.98
N TYR A 54 -3.06 -4.19 -4.99
CA TYR A 54 -1.68 -4.10 -4.51
C TYR A 54 -1.59 -4.44 -3.00
N LEU A 55 -2.46 -3.85 -2.18
CA LEU A 55 -2.49 -4.11 -0.73
C LEU A 55 -2.89 -5.56 -0.40
N GLU A 56 -3.84 -6.15 -1.14
CA GLU A 56 -4.22 -7.55 -0.99
C GLU A 56 -3.05 -8.48 -1.33
N THR A 57 -2.34 -8.20 -2.43
CA THR A 57 -1.16 -8.98 -2.84
C THR A 57 -0.07 -8.94 -1.77
N ASN A 58 0.24 -7.74 -1.25
CA ASN A 58 1.24 -7.59 -0.19
C ASN A 58 0.81 -8.27 1.11
N THR A 59 -0.48 -8.17 1.48
CA THR A 59 -1.01 -8.83 2.68
C THR A 59 -0.91 -10.34 2.57
N ASN A 60 -1.22 -10.91 1.40
CA ASN A 60 -1.09 -12.34 1.18
C ASN A 60 0.38 -12.77 1.21
N ALA A 61 1.28 -12.04 0.55
CA ALA A 61 2.71 -12.32 0.61
C ALA A 61 3.27 -12.28 2.04
N LEU A 62 2.82 -11.33 2.86
CA LEU A 62 3.19 -11.26 4.28
C LEU A 62 2.65 -12.45 5.10
N LYS A 63 1.43 -12.91 4.81
CA LYS A 63 0.86 -14.10 5.44
C LYS A 63 1.64 -15.36 5.07
N ASP A 64 1.97 -15.53 3.80
CA ASP A 64 2.74 -16.68 3.31
C ASP A 64 4.12 -16.69 3.97
N PHE A 65 4.81 -15.54 3.99
CA PHE A 65 6.10 -15.39 4.67
C PHE A 65 6.01 -15.69 6.19
N SER A 66 5.00 -15.16 6.87
CA SER A 66 4.79 -15.44 8.30
C SER A 66 4.43 -16.90 8.58
N GLY A 67 3.67 -17.53 7.68
CA GLY A 67 3.32 -18.94 7.74
C GLY A 67 4.55 -19.83 7.59
N ASP A 68 5.40 -19.54 6.61
CA ASP A 68 6.64 -20.27 6.36
C ASP A 68 7.64 -20.14 7.52
N ILE A 69 7.76 -18.96 8.14
CA ILE A 69 8.59 -18.76 9.34
C ILE A 69 8.04 -19.58 10.53
N THR A 70 6.74 -19.54 10.75
CA THR A 70 6.11 -20.26 11.87
C THR A 70 6.24 -21.77 11.68
N PHE A 71 6.07 -22.27 10.46
CA PHE A 71 6.24 -23.69 10.15
C PHE A 71 7.69 -24.14 10.31
N SER A 72 8.65 -23.35 9.81
CA SER A 72 10.07 -23.66 9.91
C SER A 72 10.56 -23.69 11.37
N SER A 73 10.12 -22.72 12.19
CA SER A 73 10.50 -22.66 13.61
C SER A 73 9.90 -23.79 14.46
N VAL A 74 8.68 -24.27 14.15
CA VAL A 74 8.08 -25.43 14.83
C VAL A 74 8.82 -26.72 14.50
N ILE A 75 9.23 -26.93 13.25
CA ILE A 75 10.02 -28.11 12.87
C ILE A 75 11.40 -28.11 13.52
N GLU A 76 12.10 -26.97 13.56
CA GLU A 76 13.37 -26.86 14.28
C GLU A 76 13.23 -27.16 15.79
N SER A 77 12.12 -26.79 16.40
CA SER A 77 11.85 -27.09 17.82
C SER A 77 11.50 -28.55 18.09
N LEU A 78 11.01 -29.30 17.09
CA LEU A 78 10.65 -30.73 17.22
C LEU A 78 11.82 -31.67 16.89
N LEU A 79 12.87 -31.16 16.22
CA LEU A 79 14.07 -31.92 15.85
C LEU A 79 15.23 -31.75 16.85
N ARG A 80 15.04 -31.00 17.94
CA ARG A 80 15.96 -30.91 19.09
C ARG A 80 15.47 -31.75 20.25
#